data_AF-A0A3B9X198-F1
#
_entry.id   AF-A0A3B9X198-F1
#
_cell.length_a   1.000
_cell.length_b   1.000
_cell.length_c   1.000
_cell.angle_alpha   90.00
_cell.angle_beta   90.00
_cell.angle_gamma   90.00
#
_symmetry.space_group_name_H-M   'P 1'
#
loop_
_entity.id
_entity.type
_entity.pdbx_description
1 polymer ?
#
loop_
_entity_poly.entity_id
_entity_poly.type
_entity_poly.pdbx_seq_one_letter_code
_entity_poly.pdbx_strand_id
1 'polypeptide(L)'
;YCVANMPGAVARTSTFALNNATMPFVLTLASKGYKTALMDDANLRNGLNVHNGMVTMEAVAEALGYNYVDAVTALHQDELKATG
;
A
#
# COMPACT_ATOMS: atom_id res chain seq x y z
N TYR A 1 13.69 -27.99 -3.14
CA TYR A 1 13.85 -26.84 -4.06
C TYR A 1 13.05 -25.68 -3.47
N CYS A 2 13.70 -24.59 -3.06
CA CYS A 2 13.08 -23.50 -2.28
C CYS A 2 13.61 -22.12 -2.72
N VAL A 3 13.52 -21.82 -4.03
CA VAL A 3 13.99 -20.52 -4.56
C VAL A 3 12.88 -19.48 -4.38
N ALA A 4 13.15 -18.43 -3.60
CA ALA A 4 12.26 -17.27 -3.51
C ALA A 4 12.23 -16.52 -4.85
N ASN A 5 11.08 -15.91 -5.19
CA ASN A 5 10.88 -15.21 -6.47
C ASN A 5 11.05 -16.10 -7.72
N MET A 6 10.43 -17.29 -7.72
CA MET A 6 10.33 -18.14 -8.93
C MET A 6 9.82 -17.41 -10.19
N PRO A 7 8.87 -16.44 -10.10
CA PRO A 7 8.50 -15.63 -11.26
C PRO A 7 9.68 -14.87 -11.90
N GLY A 8 10.75 -14.60 -11.15
CA GLY A 8 11.98 -13.98 -11.65
C GLY A 8 12.70 -14.81 -12.71
N ALA A 9 12.54 -16.14 -12.71
CA ALA A 9 13.12 -17.01 -13.75
C ALA A 9 12.47 -16.80 -15.13
N VAL A 10 11.26 -16.22 -15.17
CA VAL A 10 10.51 -15.89 -16.39
C VAL A 10 10.17 -14.40 -16.44
N ALA A 11 11.18 -13.57 -16.21
CA ALA A 11 11.05 -12.11 -16.01
C ALA A 11 10.16 -11.40 -17.04
N ARG A 12 10.29 -11.70 -18.34
CA ARG A 12 9.45 -11.06 -19.38
C ARG A 12 7.96 -11.32 -19.15
N THR A 13 7.58 -12.58 -18.95
CA THR A 13 6.19 -12.98 -18.73
C THR A 13 5.67 -12.42 -17.41
N SER A 14 6.47 -12.53 -16.34
CA SER A 14 6.10 -12.03 -15.01
C SER A 14 5.92 -10.51 -14.98
N THR A 15 6.76 -9.76 -15.69
CA THR A 15 6.62 -8.31 -15.80
C THR A 15 5.31 -7.92 -16.47
N PHE A 16 4.96 -8.54 -17.61
CA PHE A 16 3.67 -8.24 -18.26
C PHE A 16 2.49 -8.61 -17.35
N ALA A 17 2.53 -9.77 -16.69
CA ALA A 17 1.47 -10.20 -15.79
C ALA A 17 1.29 -9.24 -14.60
N LEU A 18 2.38 -8.88 -13.93
CA LEU A 18 2.35 -7.97 -12.78
C LEU A 18 1.89 -6.57 -13.22
N ASN A 19 2.47 -6.03 -14.29
CA ASN A 19 2.14 -4.70 -14.77
C ASN A 19 0.68 -4.59 -15.19
N ASN A 20 0.13 -5.59 -15.89
CA ASN A 20 -1.28 -5.59 -16.27
C ASN A 20 -2.21 -5.61 -15.06
N ALA A 21 -1.83 -6.30 -13.98
CA ALA A 21 -2.60 -6.33 -12.74
C ALA A 21 -2.47 -5.03 -11.94
N THR A 22 -1.31 -4.37 -11.95
CA THR A 22 -1.06 -3.18 -11.11
C THR A 22 -1.36 -1.85 -11.80
N MET A 23 -1.38 -1.81 -13.14
CA MET A 23 -1.54 -0.57 -13.92
C MET A 23 -2.76 0.27 -13.50
N PRO A 24 -3.97 -0.31 -13.26
CA PRO A 24 -5.12 0.49 -12.86
C PRO A 24 -4.91 1.26 -11.55
N PHE A 25 -4.21 0.65 -10.58
CA PHE A 25 -3.90 1.27 -9.29
C PHE A 25 -2.85 2.36 -9.44
N VAL A 26 -1.82 2.13 -10.27
CA VAL A 26 -0.77 3.13 -10.56
C VAL A 26 -1.38 4.39 -11.18
N LEU A 27 -2.27 4.22 -12.16
CA LEU A 27 -2.96 5.35 -12.79
C LEU A 27 -3.84 6.11 -11.79
N THR A 28 -4.58 5.38 -10.95
CA THR A 28 -5.44 6.00 -9.93
C THR A 28 -4.62 6.83 -8.94
N LEU A 29 -3.50 6.30 -8.45
CA LEU A 29 -2.57 7.00 -7.57
C LEU A 29 -1.97 8.24 -8.25
N ALA A 30 -1.55 8.11 -9.51
CA ALA A 30 -0.95 9.21 -10.27
C ALA A 30 -1.96 10.34 -10.56
N SER A 31 -3.21 10.00 -10.86
CA SER A 31 -4.24 10.99 -11.20
C SER A 31 -4.86 11.68 -9.98
N LYS A 32 -5.03 10.96 -8.87
CA LYS A 32 -5.75 11.49 -7.69
C LYS A 32 -4.84 11.87 -6.52
N GLY A 33 -3.59 11.41 -6.53
CA GLY A 33 -2.72 11.41 -5.36
C GLY A 33 -3.09 10.30 -4.37
N TYR A 34 -2.17 9.96 -3.47
CA TYR A 34 -2.31 8.81 -2.58
C TYR A 34 -3.52 8.92 -1.65
N LYS A 35 -3.75 10.08 -1.03
CA LYS A 35 -4.78 10.24 0.00
C LYS A 35 -6.18 10.01 -0.57
N THR A 36 -6.53 10.72 -1.64
CA THR A 36 -7.82 10.57 -2.31
C THR A 36 -7.98 9.17 -2.90
N ALA A 37 -6.94 8.63 -3.55
CA ALA A 37 -6.99 7.27 -4.10
C ALA A 37 -7.26 6.20 -3.03
N LEU A 38 -6.62 6.30 -1.86
CA LEU A 38 -6.79 5.36 -0.75
C LEU A 38 -8.13 5.56 -0.01
N MET A 39 -8.65 6.78 0.06
CA MET A 39 -9.98 7.01 0.64
C MET A 39 -11.11 6.49 -0.27
N ASP A 40 -10.95 6.62 -1.59
CA ASP A 40 -11.96 6.21 -2.57
C ASP A 40 -12.03 4.68 -2.77
N ASP A 41 -10.93 3.95 -2.59
CA ASP A 41 -10.84 2.51 -2.87
C ASP A 41 -10.35 1.73 -1.64
N ALA A 42 -11.27 1.03 -0.98
CA ALA A 42 -10.95 0.19 0.17
C ALA A 42 -9.99 -0.97 -0.16
N ASN A 43 -10.01 -1.52 -1.38
CA ASN A 43 -9.09 -2.60 -1.77
C ASN A 43 -7.66 -2.07 -1.91
N LEU A 44 -7.52 -0.89 -2.52
CA LEU A 44 -6.22 -0.21 -2.58
C LEU A 44 -5.73 0.18 -1.18
N ARG A 45 -6.64 0.67 -0.32
CA ARG A 45 -6.35 1.01 1.09
C ARG A 45 -5.88 -0.17 1.92
N ASN A 46 -6.43 -1.35 1.71
CA ASN A 46 -5.99 -2.57 2.39
C ASN A 46 -4.52 -2.92 2.08
N GLY A 47 -3.95 -2.37 1.01
CA GLY A 47 -2.52 -2.48 0.70
C GLY A 47 -1.61 -1.51 1.46
N LEU A 48 -2.15 -0.52 2.17
CA LEU A 48 -1.35 0.46 2.91
C LEU A 48 -0.76 -0.19 4.17
N ASN A 49 0.57 -0.24 4.24
CA ASN A 49 1.28 -0.85 5.36
C ASN A 49 1.81 0.19 6.36
N VAL A 50 2.29 1.33 5.88
CA VAL A 50 2.90 2.38 6.71
C VAL A 50 2.52 3.74 6.15
N HIS A 51 2.16 4.67 7.04
CA HIS A 51 1.95 6.09 6.71
C HIS A 51 2.50 6.97 7.82
N ASN A 52 3.37 7.93 7.49
CA ASN A 52 3.95 8.88 8.46
C ASN A 52 4.52 8.23 9.76
N GLY A 53 5.11 7.04 9.64
CA GLY A 53 5.68 6.30 10.78
C GLY A 53 4.67 5.45 11.56
N MET A 54 3.38 5.46 11.19
CA MET A 54 2.35 4.60 11.76
C MET A 54 2.21 3.32 10.93
N VAL A 55 2.09 2.17 11.59
CA VAL A 55 1.85 0.88 10.94
C VAL A 55 0.34 0.68 10.79
N THR A 56 -0.12 0.55 9.55
CA THR A 56 -1.55 0.45 9.18
C THR A 56 -1.99 -0.94 8.74
N MET A 57 -1.07 -1.90 8.77
CA MET A 57 -1.35 -3.32 8.53
C MET A 57 -1.28 -4.07 9.85
N GLU A 58 -2.44 -4.52 10.35
CA GLU A 58 -2.58 -5.18 11.66
C GLU A 58 -1.67 -6.40 11.80
N ALA A 59 -1.68 -7.30 10.81
CA ALA A 59 -0.85 -8.50 10.83
C ALA A 59 0.66 -8.20 10.92
N VAL A 60 1.12 -7.11 10.32
CA VAL A 60 2.53 -6.69 10.40
C VAL A 60 2.85 -6.10 11.76
N ALA A 61 1.93 -5.29 12.30
CA ALA A 61 2.07 -4.72 13.63
C ALA A 61 2.15 -5.80 14.71
N GLU A 62 1.26 -6.80 14.66
CA GLU A 62 1.26 -7.94 15.56
C GLU A 62 2.53 -8.77 15.45
N ALA A 63 2.93 -9.14 14.22
CA ALA A 63 4.08 -10.01 14.00
C ALA A 63 5.42 -9.38 14.45
N LEU A 64 5.53 -8.05 14.41
CA LEU A 64 6.76 -7.31 14.70
C LEU A 64 6.72 -6.52 16.02
N GLY A 65 5.60 -6.55 16.76
CA GLY A 65 5.44 -5.86 18.03
C GLY A 65 5.30 -4.33 17.92
N TYR A 66 4.71 -3.84 16.83
CA TYR A 66 4.43 -2.41 16.63
C TYR A 66 2.99 -2.05 17.04
N ASN A 67 2.76 -0.75 17.26
CA ASN A 67 1.40 -0.24 17.45
C ASN A 67 0.68 -0.17 16.11
N TYR A 68 -0.49 -0.80 16.03
CA TYR A 68 -1.40 -0.69 14.90
C TYR A 68 -2.19 0.62 14.96
N VAL A 69 -2.38 1.26 13.81
CA VAL A 69 -3.27 2.42 13.61
C VAL A 69 -4.13 2.15 12.38
N ASP A 70 -5.44 2.36 12.49
CA ASP A 70 -6.33 2.25 11.34
C ASP A 70 -5.90 3.19 10.19
N ALA A 71 -5.97 2.68 8.96
CA ALA A 71 -5.49 3.38 7.77
C ALA A 71 -6.24 4.70 7.51
N VAL A 72 -7.55 4.76 7.76
CA VAL A 72 -8.33 6.00 7.58
C VAL A 72 -7.89 7.03 8.61
N THR A 73 -7.78 6.62 9.87
CA THR A 73 -7.29 7.46 10.97
C THR A 73 -5.90 8.01 10.67
N ALA A 74 -4.99 7.17 10.19
CA ALA A 74 -3.63 7.58 9.81
C ALA A 74 -3.63 8.64 8.70
N LEU A 75 -4.46 8.48 7.66
CA LEU A 75 -4.55 9.40 6.52
C LEU A 75 -5.17 10.77 6.88
N HIS A 76 -5.96 10.86 7.94
CA HIS A 76 -6.49 12.15 8.44
C HIS A 76 -5.45 12.95 9.23
N GLN A 77 -4.37 12.34 9.75
CA GLN A 77 -3.36 13.05 10.54
C GLN A 77 -2.66 14.18 9.76
N ASP A 78 -2.61 14.11 8.43
CA ASP A 78 -2.02 15.17 7.60
C ASP A 78 -2.76 16.51 7.71
N GLU A 79 -4.08 16.49 8.00
CA GLU A 79 -4.87 17.71 8.19
C GLU A 79 -4.51 18.43 9.51
N LEU A 80 -4.15 17.67 10.54
CA LEU A 80 -3.75 18.20 11.84
C LEU A 80 -2.36 18.84 11.81
N LYS A 81 -1.45 18.33 10.97
CA LYS A 81 -0.09 18.87 10.82
C LYS A 81 -0.02 20.09 9.90
N ALA A 82 -0.94 20.25 8.95
CA ALA A 82 -0.94 21.37 8.02
C ALA A 82 -1.50 22.69 8.63
N THR A 83 -2.06 22.64 9.84
CA THR A 83 -2.73 23.78 10.49
C THR A 83 -1.91 24.39 11.64
N GLY A 84 -0.64 23.99 11.82
CA GLY A 84 0.29 24.52 12.82
C GLY A 84 1.60 24.95 12.19
#